data_AF-A0A9D4FY30-F1
#
_entry.id   AF-A0A9D4FY30-F1
#
_cell.length_a   1.000
_cell.length_b   1.000
_cell.length_c   1.000
_cell.angle_alpha   90.00
_cell.angle_beta   90.00
_cell.angle_gamma   90.00
#
_symmetry.space_group_name_H-M   'P 1'
#
loop_
_entity.id
_entity.type
_entity.pdbx_description
1 polymer ?
#
loop_
_entity_poly.entity_id
_entity_poly.type
_entity_poly.pdbx_seq_one_letter_code
_entity_poly.pdbx_strand_id
1 'polypeptide(L)'
;MAESRDAWQRAGRPRGTQHGAYRQYKEDKANFRRVMRQCADRYMAEHDNKLEHDSVHDTVSFWKTVHSRKHGSEANLGDGIQFNGTTYRSREDIVDQWAKYITNLYTPSNLHDFDAEWEHYVKQEADETFRGLSPDQDVTVSPALVVECIKTLSKGKA
;
A
#
# COMPACT_ATOMS: atom_id res chain seq x y z
N MET A 1 -3.96 28.83 -21.73
CA MET A 1 -2.86 28.55 -20.78
C MET A 1 -1.47 28.81 -21.36
N ALA A 2 -1.13 28.32 -22.56
CA ALA A 2 0.15 28.65 -23.20
C ALA A 2 0.26 30.17 -23.48
N GLU A 3 -0.76 30.74 -24.12
CA GLU A 3 -0.81 32.18 -24.45
C GLU A 3 -0.75 33.10 -23.22
N SER A 4 -1.48 32.76 -22.14
CA SER A 4 -1.46 33.52 -20.89
C SER A 4 -0.15 33.38 -20.12
N ARG A 5 0.51 32.22 -20.20
CA ARG A 5 1.87 32.02 -19.69
C ARG A 5 2.88 32.89 -20.44
N ASP A 6 2.79 32.93 -21.77
CA ASP A 6 3.70 33.70 -22.61
C ASP A 6 3.51 35.21 -22.41
N ALA A 7 2.25 35.66 -22.24
CA ALA A 7 1.94 37.04 -21.88
C ALA A 7 2.51 37.41 -20.49
N TRP A 8 2.39 36.53 -19.49
CA TRP A 8 2.99 36.74 -18.16
C TRP A 8 4.52 36.76 -18.21
N GLN A 9 5.14 35.93 -19.04
CA GLN A 9 6.59 35.93 -19.25
C GLN A 9 7.08 37.21 -19.94
N ARG A 10 6.37 37.66 -20.99
CA ARG A 10 6.68 38.92 -21.70
C ARG A 10 6.54 40.15 -20.79
N ALA A 11 5.63 40.13 -19.83
CA ALA A 11 5.48 41.18 -18.83
C ALA A 11 6.57 41.19 -17.73
N GLY A 12 7.60 40.34 -17.84
CA GLY A 12 8.68 40.26 -16.84
C GLY A 12 8.36 39.38 -15.64
N ARG A 13 7.40 38.45 -15.77
CA ARG A 13 6.95 37.54 -14.70
C ARG A 13 6.53 38.29 -13.42
N PRO A 14 5.67 39.32 -13.55
CA PRO A 14 5.26 40.13 -12.41
C PRO A 14 4.60 39.24 -11.35
N ARG A 15 4.83 39.60 -10.09
CA ARG A 15 4.21 38.94 -8.93
C ARG A 15 3.14 39.85 -8.34
N GLY A 16 2.08 39.25 -7.82
CA GLY A 16 1.00 39.96 -7.14
C GLY A 16 -0.25 40.18 -8.00
N THR A 17 -1.40 40.22 -7.34
CA THR A 17 -2.73 40.29 -7.96
C THR A 17 -3.04 41.62 -8.64
N GLN A 18 -2.18 42.62 -8.47
CA GLN A 18 -2.34 43.94 -9.08
C GLN A 18 -2.02 43.93 -10.59
N HIS A 19 -1.17 43.01 -11.05
CA HIS A 19 -0.82 42.92 -12.47
C HIS A 19 -1.77 41.98 -13.22
N GLY A 20 -2.48 42.51 -14.24
CA GLY A 20 -3.48 41.75 -15.01
C GLY A 20 -2.94 40.45 -15.63
N ALA A 21 -1.74 40.49 -16.23
CA ALA A 21 -1.11 39.30 -16.81
C ALA A 21 -0.81 38.18 -15.77
N TYR A 22 -0.48 38.53 -14.53
CA TYR A 22 -0.29 37.53 -13.46
C TYR A 22 -1.63 36.89 -13.08
N ARG A 23 -2.67 37.71 -12.90
CA ARG A 23 -4.02 37.25 -12.54
C ARG A 23 -4.56 36.27 -13.59
N GLN A 24 -4.53 36.68 -14.86
CA GLN A 24 -5.03 35.86 -15.97
C GLN A 24 -4.29 34.52 -16.06
N TYR A 25 -2.95 34.52 -15.98
CA TYR A 25 -2.18 33.28 -15.98
C TYR A 25 -2.54 32.35 -14.82
N LYS A 26 -2.74 32.91 -13.60
CA LYS A 26 -3.08 32.12 -12.42
C LYS A 26 -4.50 31.54 -12.50
N GLU A 27 -5.46 32.30 -13.02
CA GLU A 27 -6.82 31.84 -13.28
C GLU A 27 -6.85 30.72 -14.32
N ASP A 28 -6.20 30.92 -15.47
CA ASP A 28 -6.07 29.91 -16.52
C ASP A 28 -5.42 28.62 -16.00
N LYS A 29 -4.37 28.76 -15.18
CA LYS A 29 -3.68 27.61 -14.57
C LYS A 29 -4.55 26.88 -13.57
N ALA A 30 -5.34 27.61 -12.77
CA ALA A 30 -6.29 27.02 -11.84
C ALA A 30 -7.40 26.28 -12.59
N ASN A 31 -7.95 26.90 -13.65
CA ASN A 31 -8.97 26.29 -14.49
C ASN A 31 -8.44 25.03 -15.19
N PHE A 32 -7.24 25.09 -15.77
CA PHE A 32 -6.59 23.92 -16.37
C PHE A 32 -6.47 22.76 -15.37
N ARG A 33 -6.00 23.02 -14.15
CA ARG A 33 -5.92 21.99 -13.10
C ARG A 33 -7.28 21.43 -12.71
N ARG A 34 -8.31 22.26 -12.70
CA ARG A 34 -9.69 21.81 -12.43
C ARG A 34 -10.18 20.88 -13.54
N VAL A 35 -10.05 21.28 -14.80
CA VAL A 35 -10.47 20.47 -15.97
C VAL A 35 -9.67 19.16 -16.03
N MET A 36 -8.35 19.21 -15.80
CA MET A 36 -7.52 17.99 -15.72
C MET A 36 -8.02 17.02 -14.66
N ARG A 37 -8.35 17.49 -13.46
CA ARG A 37 -8.91 16.65 -12.40
C ARG A 37 -10.26 16.07 -12.82
N GLN A 38 -11.16 16.90 -13.34
CA GLN A 38 -12.46 16.42 -13.82
C GLN A 38 -12.34 15.35 -14.92
N CYS A 39 -11.41 15.52 -15.86
CA CYS A 39 -11.15 14.52 -16.90
C CYS A 39 -10.59 13.23 -16.31
N ALA A 40 -9.67 13.32 -15.34
CA ALA A 40 -9.14 12.15 -14.65
C ALA A 40 -10.22 11.42 -13.84
N ASP A 41 -11.03 12.16 -13.08
CA ASP A 41 -12.13 11.62 -12.28
C ASP A 41 -13.16 10.93 -13.18
N ARG A 42 -13.53 11.55 -14.31
CA ARG A 42 -14.43 10.96 -15.30
C ARG A 42 -13.86 9.69 -15.91
N TYR A 43 -12.59 9.70 -16.31
CA TYR A 43 -11.93 8.52 -16.88
C TYR A 43 -11.91 7.36 -15.88
N MET A 44 -11.58 7.64 -14.62
CA MET A 44 -11.60 6.62 -13.56
C MET A 44 -13.01 6.08 -13.33
N ALA A 45 -14.02 6.95 -13.22
CA ALA A 45 -15.40 6.55 -13.05
C ALA A 45 -15.94 5.70 -14.22
N GLU A 46 -15.68 6.11 -15.48
CA GLU A 46 -16.05 5.34 -16.67
C GLU A 46 -15.41 3.95 -16.65
N HIS A 47 -14.15 3.86 -16.22
CA HIS A 47 -13.46 2.59 -16.12
C HIS A 47 -13.98 1.69 -15.02
N ASP A 48 -14.26 2.24 -13.84
CA ASP A 48 -14.78 1.49 -12.71
C ASP A 48 -16.19 0.97 -13.03
N ASN A 49 -17.04 1.80 -13.64
CA ASN A 49 -18.36 1.38 -14.13
C ASN A 49 -18.25 0.24 -15.16
N LYS A 50 -17.27 0.31 -16.07
CA LYS A 50 -17.03 -0.76 -17.05
C LYS A 50 -16.59 -2.06 -16.35
N LEU A 51 -15.69 -1.98 -15.38
CA LEU A 51 -15.25 -3.15 -14.61
C LEU A 51 -16.41 -3.76 -13.83
N GLU A 52 -17.25 -2.94 -13.21
CA GLU A 52 -18.44 -3.40 -12.49
C GLU A 52 -19.43 -4.09 -13.44
N HIS A 53 -19.74 -3.48 -14.58
CA HIS A 53 -20.58 -4.10 -15.61
C HIS A 53 -20.02 -5.44 -16.10
N ASP A 54 -18.74 -5.48 -16.48
CA ASP A 54 -18.11 -6.69 -17.00
C ASP A 54 -18.01 -7.78 -15.92
N SER A 55 -17.86 -7.41 -14.64
CA SER A 55 -17.82 -8.37 -13.52
C SER A 55 -19.12 -9.16 -13.36
N VAL A 56 -20.25 -8.54 -13.70
CA VAL A 56 -21.59 -9.15 -13.58
C VAL A 56 -21.96 -9.94 -14.83
N HIS A 57 -21.53 -9.50 -16.01
CA HIS A 57 -22.04 -10.02 -17.29
C HIS A 57 -21.04 -10.83 -18.12
N ASP A 58 -19.74 -10.58 -18.00
CA ASP A 58 -18.71 -11.26 -18.80
C ASP A 58 -17.38 -11.35 -18.04
N THR A 59 -17.23 -12.44 -17.30
CA THR A 59 -16.04 -12.72 -16.50
C THR A 59 -14.76 -12.77 -17.34
N VAL A 60 -14.85 -13.12 -18.64
CA VAL A 60 -13.69 -13.16 -19.54
C VAL A 60 -13.26 -11.74 -19.92
N SER A 61 -14.21 -10.86 -20.25
CA SER A 61 -13.93 -9.45 -20.56
C SER A 61 -13.47 -8.66 -19.33
N PHE A 62 -14.01 -8.98 -18.15
CA PHE A 62 -13.51 -8.47 -16.87
C PHE A 62 -12.02 -8.78 -16.70
N TRP A 63 -11.64 -10.06 -16.79
CA TRP A 63 -10.25 -10.45 -16.62
C TRP A 63 -9.35 -9.89 -17.71
N LYS A 64 -9.79 -9.77 -18.97
CA LYS A 64 -9.01 -9.09 -20.02
C LYS A 64 -8.76 -7.61 -19.69
N THR A 65 -9.77 -6.91 -19.18
CA THR A 65 -9.64 -5.50 -18.79
C THR A 65 -8.72 -5.34 -17.58
N VAL A 66 -8.81 -6.22 -16.58
CA VAL A 66 -7.91 -6.23 -15.42
C VAL A 66 -6.47 -6.57 -15.82
N HIS A 67 -6.26 -7.58 -16.66
CA HIS A 67 -4.92 -8.03 -17.05
C HIS A 67 -4.23 -7.11 -18.06
N SER A 68 -4.99 -6.44 -18.95
CA SER A 68 -4.40 -5.45 -19.87
C SER A 68 -3.72 -4.29 -19.15
N ARG A 69 -4.16 -3.96 -17.92
CA ARG A 69 -3.52 -2.97 -17.04
C ARG A 69 -2.26 -3.48 -16.36
N LYS A 70 -2.10 -4.80 -16.22
CA LYS A 70 -0.95 -5.44 -15.56
C LYS A 70 0.29 -5.50 -16.46
N HIS A 71 0.11 -5.42 -17.79
CA HIS A 71 1.20 -5.21 -18.73
C HIS A 71 1.64 -3.73 -18.75
N GLY A 72 2.12 -3.25 -17.60
CA GLY A 72 3.13 -2.21 -17.64
C GLY A 72 4.32 -2.79 -18.39
N SER A 73 4.78 -2.10 -19.44
CA SER A 73 6.08 -2.37 -20.05
C SER A 73 7.14 -2.57 -18.95
N GLU A 74 8.17 -3.38 -19.18
CA GLU A 74 9.32 -3.53 -18.27
C GLU A 74 9.88 -2.20 -17.73
N ALA A 75 9.61 -1.07 -18.40
CA ALA A 75 9.90 0.28 -17.96
C ALA A 75 9.14 0.78 -16.70
N ASN A 76 8.05 0.14 -16.27
CA ASN A 76 7.22 0.55 -15.12
C ASN A 76 7.18 -0.52 -14.02
N LEU A 77 8.27 -1.27 -13.84
CA LEU A 77 8.51 -1.98 -12.58
C LEU A 77 8.56 -0.90 -11.48
N GLY A 78 7.59 -0.89 -10.57
CA GLY A 78 7.50 0.11 -9.49
C GLY A 78 8.78 0.23 -8.65
N ASP A 79 8.76 1.09 -7.64
CA ASP A 79 9.90 1.25 -6.73
C ASP A 79 10.22 -0.12 -6.09
N GLY A 80 11.32 -0.74 -6.55
CA GLY A 80 11.72 -2.07 -6.08
C GLY A 80 11.99 -2.09 -4.59
N ILE A 81 12.00 -3.27 -3.99
CA ILE A 81 12.24 -3.44 -2.57
C ILE A 81 13.75 -3.51 -2.33
N GLN A 82 14.25 -2.76 -1.35
CA GLN A 82 15.67 -2.76 -1.00
C GLN A 82 15.95 -3.78 0.11
N PHE A 83 16.83 -4.73 -0.17
CA PHE A 83 17.40 -5.65 0.82
C PHE A 83 18.92 -5.50 0.83
N ASN A 84 19.52 -5.25 2.01
CA ASN A 84 20.98 -5.08 2.19
C ASN A 84 21.62 -4.11 1.18
N GLY A 85 20.97 -2.96 0.95
CA GLY A 85 21.46 -1.93 0.02
C GLY A 85 21.18 -2.22 -1.46
N THR A 86 20.73 -3.42 -1.82
CA THR A 86 20.42 -3.82 -3.20
C THR A 86 18.92 -3.74 -3.48
N THR A 87 18.53 -3.12 -4.59
CA THR A 87 17.12 -2.98 -4.99
C THR A 87 16.70 -4.12 -5.92
N TYR A 88 15.68 -4.88 -5.51
CA TYR A 88 15.10 -5.99 -6.26
C TYR A 88 13.74 -5.59 -6.84
N ARG A 89 13.52 -5.90 -8.12
CA ARG A 89 12.30 -5.53 -8.87
C ARG A 89 11.55 -6.71 -9.47
N SER A 90 12.22 -7.83 -9.72
CA SER A 90 11.57 -9.06 -10.16
C SER A 90 10.74 -9.64 -9.01
N ARG A 91 9.60 -10.26 -9.36
CA ARG A 91 8.78 -10.99 -8.40
C ARG A 91 9.56 -12.13 -7.76
N GLU A 92 10.26 -12.89 -8.59
CA GLU A 92 11.06 -14.05 -8.19
C GLU A 92 12.16 -13.62 -7.22
N ASP A 93 12.87 -12.55 -7.56
CA ASP A 93 13.90 -11.96 -6.70
C ASP A 93 13.33 -11.51 -5.35
N ILE A 94 12.18 -10.82 -5.35
CA ILE A 94 11.53 -10.35 -4.12
C ILE A 94 11.14 -11.52 -3.23
N VAL A 95 10.54 -12.58 -3.80
CA VAL A 95 10.15 -13.79 -3.06
C VAL A 95 11.38 -14.46 -2.46
N ASP A 96 12.45 -14.59 -3.22
CA ASP A 96 13.70 -15.18 -2.75
C ASP A 96 14.34 -14.38 -1.60
N GLN A 97 14.31 -13.06 -1.66
CA GLN A 97 14.84 -12.22 -0.57
C GLN A 97 13.99 -12.34 0.70
N TRP A 98 12.66 -12.41 0.57
CA TRP A 98 11.79 -12.66 1.72
C TRP A 98 12.03 -14.02 2.35
N ALA A 99 12.19 -15.06 1.53
CA ALA A 99 12.52 -16.40 2.00
C ALA A 99 13.84 -16.38 2.79
N LYS A 100 14.90 -15.77 2.23
CA LYS A 100 16.20 -15.62 2.90
C LYS A 100 16.10 -14.82 4.19
N TYR A 101 15.36 -13.72 4.21
CA TYR A 101 15.16 -12.90 5.41
C TYR A 101 14.51 -13.72 6.54
N ILE A 102 13.43 -14.44 6.22
CA ILE A 102 12.73 -15.29 7.17
C ILE A 102 13.64 -16.42 7.66
N THR A 103 14.34 -17.10 6.74
CA THR A 103 15.32 -18.14 7.11
C THR A 103 16.36 -17.59 8.08
N ASN A 104 16.92 -16.41 7.82
CA ASN A 104 17.91 -15.79 8.69
C ASN A 104 17.32 -15.42 10.07
N LEU A 105 16.08 -14.93 10.11
CA LEU A 105 15.39 -14.60 11.36
C LEU A 105 15.20 -15.83 12.26
N TYR A 106 14.90 -16.98 11.66
CA TYR A 106 14.68 -18.24 12.38
C TYR A 106 15.93 -19.12 12.49
N THR A 107 17.04 -18.76 11.85
CA THR A 107 18.31 -19.46 12.01
C THR A 107 18.96 -18.95 13.29
N PRO A 108 19.20 -19.82 14.30
CA PRO A 108 19.90 -19.42 15.50
C PRO A 108 21.25 -18.80 15.12
N SER A 109 21.45 -17.54 15.49
CA SER A 109 22.72 -16.88 15.26
C SER A 109 23.78 -17.55 16.13
N ASN A 110 24.87 -18.02 15.51
CA ASN A 110 26.05 -18.50 16.23
C ASN A 110 26.93 -17.34 16.76
N LEU A 111 26.46 -16.09 16.65
CA LEU A 111 27.13 -14.94 17.25
C LEU A 111 27.14 -15.12 18.77
N HIS A 112 28.31 -14.93 19.37
CA HIS A 112 28.56 -15.00 20.82
C HIS A 112 27.90 -13.84 21.60
N ASP A 113 27.00 -13.12 20.96
CA ASP A 113 26.28 -11.96 21.49
C ASP A 113 25.00 -12.39 22.22
N PHE A 114 24.78 -13.70 22.35
CA PHE A 114 23.69 -14.26 23.13
C PHE A 114 23.93 -13.96 24.61
N ASP A 115 23.19 -12.96 25.10
CA ASP A 115 23.18 -12.60 26.50
C ASP A 115 22.31 -13.61 27.28
N ALA A 116 22.97 -14.62 27.85
CA ALA A 116 22.33 -15.63 28.68
C ALA A 116 21.70 -15.03 29.95
N GLU A 117 22.21 -13.89 30.43
CA GLU A 117 21.61 -13.19 31.57
C GLU A 117 20.28 -12.54 31.17
N TRP A 118 20.22 -11.94 29.98
CA TRP A 118 18.97 -11.39 29.42
C TRP A 118 17.94 -12.49 29.14
N GLU A 119 18.34 -13.63 28.58
CA GLU A 119 17.42 -14.76 28.37
C GLU A 119 16.85 -15.24 29.72
N HIS A 120 17.70 -15.38 30.73
CA HIS A 120 17.28 -15.78 32.07
C HIS A 120 16.31 -14.76 32.68
N TYR A 121 16.61 -13.46 32.57
CA TYR A 121 15.72 -12.39 33.02
C TYR A 121 14.34 -12.45 32.34
N VAL A 122 14.29 -12.57 31.02
CA VAL A 122 13.01 -12.63 30.27
C VAL A 122 12.20 -13.87 30.65
N LYS A 123 12.86 -15.03 30.82
CA LYS A 123 12.19 -16.25 31.28
C LYS A 123 11.62 -16.09 32.68
N GLN A 124 12.38 -15.50 33.60
CA GLN A 124 11.92 -15.27 34.96
C GLN A 124 10.74 -14.28 35.00
N GLU A 125 10.83 -13.16 34.29
CA GLU A 125 9.77 -12.16 34.22
C GLU A 125 8.48 -12.75 33.61
N ALA A 126 8.61 -13.56 32.56
CA ALA A 126 7.49 -14.28 31.96
C ALA A 126 6.86 -15.25 32.97
N ASP A 127 7.67 -16.10 33.62
CA ASP A 127 7.18 -17.05 34.62
C ASP A 127 6.51 -16.34 35.81
N GLU A 128 7.04 -15.21 36.27
CA GLU A 128 6.43 -14.40 37.33
C GLU A 128 5.10 -13.78 36.90
N THR A 129 5.04 -13.27 35.67
CA THR A 129 3.80 -12.74 35.07
C THR A 129 2.74 -13.83 34.96
N PHE A 130 3.12 -15.04 34.53
CA PHE A 130 2.19 -16.16 34.38
C PHE A 130 1.87 -16.85 35.72
N ARG A 131 2.73 -16.79 36.74
CA ARG A 131 2.42 -17.29 38.10
C ARG A 131 1.26 -16.54 38.75
N GLY A 132 1.04 -15.27 38.39
CA GLY A 132 -0.09 -14.47 38.85
C GLY A 132 -1.39 -14.71 38.08
N LEU A 133 -1.32 -15.38 36.93
CA LEU A 133 -2.47 -15.71 36.09
C LEU A 133 -2.97 -17.11 36.47
N SER A 134 -3.96 -17.18 37.35
CA SER A 134 -4.74 -18.40 37.47
C SER A 134 -5.58 -18.55 36.20
N PRO A 135 -5.61 -19.71 35.55
CA PRO A 135 -6.64 -20.01 34.58
C PRO A 135 -8.00 -19.74 35.23
N ASP A 136 -8.81 -18.92 34.59
CA ASP A 136 -10.18 -18.70 35.02
C ASP A 136 -10.93 -20.02 34.87
N GLN A 137 -11.14 -20.73 35.98
CA GLN A 137 -11.80 -22.04 35.99
C GLN A 137 -13.28 -21.94 35.65
N ASP A 138 -13.87 -20.73 35.70
CA ASP A 138 -15.26 -20.48 35.37
C ASP A 138 -15.47 -20.27 33.86
N VAL A 139 -14.39 -20.11 33.08
CA VAL A 139 -14.45 -19.96 31.62
C VAL A 139 -14.05 -21.26 30.94
N THR A 140 -14.99 -22.22 30.89
CA THR A 140 -14.82 -23.43 30.07
C THR A 140 -15.11 -23.08 28.61
N VAL A 141 -14.08 -22.73 27.84
CA VAL A 141 -14.23 -22.54 26.39
C VAL A 141 -14.37 -23.90 25.71
N SER A 142 -15.61 -24.31 25.44
CA SER A 142 -15.90 -25.52 24.67
C SER A 142 -15.28 -25.42 23.27
N PRO A 143 -14.62 -26.47 22.75
CA PRO A 143 -14.13 -26.51 21.38
C PRO A 143 -15.23 -26.19 20.34
N ALA A 144 -16.48 -26.53 20.63
CA ALA A 144 -17.62 -26.20 19.77
C ALA A 144 -17.88 -24.68 19.70
N LEU A 145 -17.73 -23.99 20.84
CA LEU A 145 -17.90 -22.53 20.95
C LEU A 145 -16.83 -21.79 20.12
N VAL A 146 -15.58 -22.27 20.15
CA VAL A 146 -14.48 -21.72 19.34
C VAL A 146 -14.78 -21.86 17.86
N VAL A 147 -15.23 -23.04 17.42
CA VAL A 147 -15.58 -23.30 16.02
C VAL A 147 -16.78 -22.44 15.58
N GLU A 148 -17.75 -22.22 16.45
CA GLU A 148 -18.88 -21.34 16.18
C GLU A 148 -18.45 -19.87 16.05
N CYS A 149 -17.64 -19.36 16.97
CA CYS A 149 -17.06 -18.02 16.89
C CYS A 149 -16.25 -17.84 15.59
N ILE A 150 -15.44 -18.82 15.20
CA ILE A 150 -14.67 -18.76 13.94
C ILE A 150 -15.60 -18.69 12.72
N LYS A 151 -16.75 -19.35 12.77
CA LYS A 151 -17.74 -19.31 11.67
C LYS A 151 -18.50 -17.98 11.61
N THR A 152 -18.71 -17.31 12.74
CA THR A 152 -19.43 -16.03 12.82
C THR A 152 -18.53 -14.83 12.55
N LEU A 153 -17.20 -15.00 12.60
CA LEU A 153 -16.27 -13.98 12.10
C LEU A 153 -16.55 -13.71 10.62
N SER A 154 -16.76 -12.43 10.30
CA SER A 154 -16.93 -11.99 8.93
C SER A 154 -15.71 -12.43 8.13
N LYS A 155 -15.90 -13.36 7.19
CA LYS A 155 -14.90 -13.62 6.17
C LYS A 155 -14.70 -12.30 5.43
N GLY A 156 -13.54 -11.68 5.65
CA GLY A 156 -13.21 -10.41 5.01
C GLY A 156 -13.54 -10.48 3.53
N LYS A 157 -14.09 -9.39 2.99
CA LYS A 157 -14.46 -9.30 1.56
C LYS A 157 -13.20 -9.57 0.73
N ALA A 158 -13.18 -10.73 0.09
CA ALA A 158 -12.22 -11.06 -0.97
C ALA A 158 -12.53 -10.25 -2.22
#